data_AF-C9LRM4-F1
#
_entry.id   AF-C9LRM4-F1
#
_cell.length_a   1.000
_cell.length_b   1.000
_cell.length_c   1.000
_cell.angle_alpha   90.00
_cell.angle_beta   90.00
_cell.angle_gamma   90.00
#
_symmetry.space_group_name_H-M   'P 1'
#
loop_
_entity.id
_entity.type
_entity.pdbx_description
1 polymer ?
#
loop_
_entity_poly.entity_id
_entity_poly.type
_entity_poly.pdbx_seq_one_letter_code
_entity_poly.pdbx_strand_id
1 'polypeptide(L)'
;MKHWDLPEDWEIEAALPEYVDGEGDATRLFLADGTDRLVRARLRTVLERLARRHCRSLPLLRAWAKERTALAQTAPLAIASELVLVPFRARRPRIRGDAAMGVVNAMHAQLVRAEEPAEIELSCGRRIRALWGAATLAAHLRAAEILRQDLDAKTEAAVLRRLFWQKAWNRAALGRK
;
A
#
# COMPACT_ATOMS: atom_id res chain seq x y z
N MET A 1 -23.15 -9.37 0.98
CA MET A 1 -21.91 -8.66 1.37
C MET A 1 -22.18 -7.18 1.25
N LYS A 2 -21.96 -6.36 2.31
CA LYS A 2 -21.94 -4.90 2.13
C LYS A 2 -20.90 -4.61 1.04
N HIS A 3 -21.25 -3.83 0.02
CA HIS A 3 -20.32 -3.41 -1.01
C HIS A 3 -19.69 -2.11 -0.51
N TRP A 4 -18.42 -2.17 -0.13
CA TRP A 4 -17.66 -0.95 0.14
C TRP A 4 -16.93 -0.67 -1.15
N ASP A 5 -17.44 0.31 -1.87
CA ASP A 5 -16.70 0.93 -2.95
C ASP A 5 -15.41 1.52 -2.33
N LEU A 6 -14.27 0.99 -2.73
CA LEU A 6 -12.96 1.45 -2.27
C LEU A 6 -12.34 2.22 -3.44
N PRO A 7 -11.63 3.33 -3.20
CA PRO A 7 -10.96 4.10 -4.25
C PRO A 7 -10.01 3.23 -5.09
N GLU A 8 -9.65 3.72 -6.27
CA GLU A 8 -8.59 3.14 -7.09
C GLU A 8 -7.25 3.22 -6.36
N ASP A 9 -6.33 2.35 -6.76
CA ASP A 9 -5.06 2.15 -6.07
C ASP A 9 -4.20 3.43 -5.98
N TRP A 10 -4.11 4.16 -7.09
CA TRP A 10 -3.39 5.43 -7.19
C TRP A 10 -4.08 6.61 -6.48
N GLU A 11 -5.35 6.45 -6.09
CA GLU A 11 -6.07 7.48 -5.32
C GLU A 11 -5.74 7.40 -3.83
N ILE A 12 -5.30 6.24 -3.34
CA ILE A 12 -5.10 5.99 -1.91
C ILE A 12 -3.70 6.44 -1.51
N GLU A 13 -3.63 7.52 -0.73
CA GLU A 13 -2.36 7.99 -0.16
C GLU A 13 -2.08 7.37 1.20
N ALA A 14 -3.09 7.17 2.04
CA ALA A 14 -2.92 6.56 3.35
C ALA A 14 -4.21 5.94 3.90
N ALA A 15 -4.06 5.01 4.85
CA ALA A 15 -5.17 4.45 5.61
C ALA A 15 -4.82 4.33 7.09
N LEU A 16 -5.60 5.01 7.95
CA LEU A 16 -5.34 5.11 9.38
C LEU A 16 -6.53 4.56 10.20
N PRO A 17 -6.27 3.92 11.34
CA PRO A 17 -7.32 3.50 12.25
C PRO A 17 -7.93 4.71 12.97
N GLU A 18 -9.25 4.81 12.99
CA GLU A 18 -10.01 5.88 13.65
C GLU A 18 -11.07 5.27 14.56
N TYR A 19 -11.24 5.86 15.75
CA TYR A 19 -12.35 5.51 16.62
C TYR A 19 -13.59 6.29 16.21
N VAL A 20 -14.68 5.57 15.96
CA VAL A 20 -15.98 6.16 15.70
C VAL A 20 -16.90 5.81 16.86
N ASP A 21 -17.47 6.86 17.47
CA ASP A 21 -18.37 6.69 18.61
C ASP A 21 -19.56 5.80 18.22
N GLY A 22 -19.88 4.84 19.10
CA GLY A 22 -20.96 3.87 18.88
C GLY A 22 -20.65 2.72 17.90
N GLU A 23 -19.54 2.77 17.15
CA GLU A 23 -19.20 1.76 16.14
C GLU A 23 -17.82 1.11 16.31
N GLY A 24 -16.95 1.71 17.14
CA GLY A 24 -15.62 1.18 17.43
C GLY A 24 -14.60 1.53 16.34
N ASP A 25 -13.77 0.56 15.96
CA ASP A 25 -12.66 0.79 15.02
C ASP A 25 -13.15 0.86 13.56
N ALA A 26 -12.95 2.03 12.95
CA ALA A 26 -13.08 2.29 11.53
C ALA A 26 -11.72 2.61 10.90
N THR A 27 -11.70 2.77 9.58
CA THR A 27 -10.50 3.17 8.83
C THR A 27 -10.80 4.44 8.08
N ARG A 28 -9.98 5.47 8.31
CA ARG A 28 -9.98 6.69 7.51
C ARG A 28 -8.99 6.53 6.35
N LEU A 29 -9.48 6.72 5.13
CA LEU A 29 -8.64 6.80 3.93
C LEU A 29 -8.36 8.27 3.62
N PHE A 30 -7.11 8.59 3.31
CA PHE A 30 -6.72 9.88 2.75
C PHE A 30 -6.42 9.71 1.26
N LEU A 31 -6.97 10.61 0.46
CA LEU A 31 -6.99 10.49 -0.99
C LEU A 31 -6.13 11.58 -1.66
N ALA A 32 -5.67 11.28 -2.87
CA ALA A 32 -4.76 12.15 -3.64
C ALA A 32 -5.38 13.50 -4.02
N ASP A 33 -6.71 13.58 -4.10
CA ASP A 33 -7.46 14.83 -4.31
C ASP A 33 -7.57 15.70 -3.03
N GLY A 34 -6.97 15.25 -1.92
CA GLY A 34 -7.00 15.92 -0.63
C GLY A 34 -8.23 15.60 0.23
N THR A 35 -9.20 14.86 -0.31
CA THR A 35 -10.39 14.42 0.43
C THR A 35 -10.09 13.23 1.34
N ASP A 36 -11.05 12.87 2.19
CA ASP A 36 -10.97 11.69 3.04
C ASP A 36 -12.27 10.90 3.06
N ARG A 37 -12.14 9.58 3.25
CA ARG A 37 -13.27 8.65 3.26
C ARG A 37 -13.23 7.78 4.49
N LEU A 38 -14.30 7.81 5.29
CA LEU A 38 -14.46 6.91 6.42
C LEU A 38 -15.04 5.58 5.96
N VAL A 39 -14.25 4.51 6.11
CA VAL A 39 -14.68 3.15 5.86
C VAL A 39 -15.00 2.50 7.19
N ARG A 40 -16.29 2.13 7.38
CA ARG A 40 -16.81 1.42 8.56
C ARG A 40 -16.34 -0.06 8.57
N ALA A 41 -15.03 -0.25 8.63
CA ALA A 41 -14.34 -1.52 8.74
C ALA A 41 -12.94 -1.29 9.33
N ARG A 42 -12.39 -2.32 9.99
CA ARG A 42 -11.02 -2.30 10.52
C ARG A 42 -10.01 -2.25 9.38
N LEU A 43 -8.84 -1.65 9.63
CA LEU A 43 -7.78 -1.51 8.62
C LEU A 43 -7.41 -2.85 7.97
N ARG A 44 -7.31 -3.92 8.77
CA ARG A 44 -7.05 -5.27 8.24
C ARG A 44 -8.06 -5.69 7.17
N THR A 45 -9.35 -5.44 7.39
CA THR A 45 -10.41 -5.78 6.43
C THR A 45 -10.31 -4.94 5.15
N VAL A 46 -9.95 -3.66 5.27
CA VAL A 46 -9.67 -2.79 4.12
C VAL A 46 -8.51 -3.35 3.30
N LEU A 47 -7.38 -3.65 3.95
CA LEU A 47 -6.19 -4.22 3.31
C LEU A 47 -6.47 -5.58 2.65
N GLU A 48 -7.24 -6.46 3.30
CA GLU A 48 -7.62 -7.76 2.72
C GLU A 48 -8.45 -7.59 1.44
N ARG A 49 -9.27 -6.55 1.34
CA ARG A 49 -10.06 -6.28 0.13
C ARG A 49 -9.27 -5.66 -0.98
N LEU A 50 -8.41 -4.70 -0.66
CA LEU A 50 -7.46 -4.14 -1.63
C LEU A 50 -6.61 -5.26 -2.22
N ALA A 51 -6.07 -6.16 -1.38
CA ALA A 51 -5.32 -7.31 -1.87
C ALA A 51 -6.17 -8.26 -2.73
N ARG A 52 -7.42 -8.54 -2.35
CA ARG A 52 -8.33 -9.40 -3.13
C ARG A 52 -8.70 -8.82 -4.49
N ARG A 53 -8.81 -7.49 -4.63
CA ARG A 53 -9.01 -6.83 -5.95
C ARG A 53 -7.93 -7.24 -6.95
N HIS A 54 -6.72 -7.49 -6.46
CA HIS A 54 -5.55 -7.92 -7.24
C HIS A 54 -5.29 -9.43 -7.19
N CYS A 55 -6.26 -10.24 -6.72
CA CYS A 55 -6.10 -11.68 -6.51
C CYS A 55 -4.88 -12.04 -5.63
N ARG A 56 -4.53 -11.17 -4.67
CA ARG A 56 -3.44 -11.36 -3.71
C ARG A 56 -3.98 -11.71 -2.32
N SER A 57 -3.12 -12.30 -1.50
CA SER A 57 -3.41 -12.54 -0.08
C SER A 57 -2.37 -11.84 0.81
N LEU A 58 -2.81 -11.25 1.92
CA LEU A 58 -1.91 -10.54 2.83
C LEU A 58 -0.77 -11.42 3.38
N PRO A 59 -0.99 -12.70 3.76
CA PRO A 59 0.10 -13.54 4.24
C PRO A 59 1.19 -13.77 3.18
N LEU A 60 0.80 -14.01 1.92
CA LEU A 60 1.74 -14.21 0.83
C LEU A 60 2.49 -12.93 0.47
N LEU A 61 1.81 -11.77 0.47
CA LEU A 61 2.46 -10.48 0.27
C LEU A 61 3.52 -10.19 1.34
N ARG A 62 3.21 -10.50 2.61
CA ARG A 62 4.16 -10.33 3.72
C ARG A 62 5.36 -11.26 3.61
N ALA A 63 5.13 -12.54 3.27
CA ALA A 63 6.21 -13.50 3.05
C ALA A 63 7.12 -13.05 1.90
N TRP A 64 6.52 -12.68 0.77
CA TRP A 64 7.22 -12.17 -0.41
C TRP A 64 8.05 -10.91 -0.13
N ALA A 65 7.49 -9.97 0.65
CA ALA A 65 8.19 -8.76 1.06
C ALA A 65 9.35 -9.06 2.02
N LYS A 66 9.18 -9.99 2.95
CA LYS A 66 10.23 -10.41 3.89
C LYS A 66 11.41 -11.10 3.20
N GLU A 67 11.16 -11.86 2.13
CA GLU A 67 12.22 -12.49 1.34
C GLU A 67 13.07 -11.48 0.56
N ARG A 68 12.49 -10.32 0.23
CA ARG A 68 13.11 -9.29 -0.62
C ARG A 68 13.68 -8.11 0.15
N THR A 69 13.36 -8.01 1.42
CA THR A 69 13.75 -6.87 2.26
C THR A 69 14.39 -7.38 3.53
N ALA A 70 15.26 -6.58 4.15
CA ALA A 70 15.84 -6.91 5.45
C ALA A 70 14.85 -6.76 6.62
N LEU A 71 13.55 -6.52 6.35
CA LEU A 71 12.55 -6.24 7.37
C LEU A 71 11.91 -7.53 7.88
N ALA A 72 12.31 -7.95 9.08
CA ALA A 72 11.78 -9.15 9.72
C ALA A 72 10.33 -9.01 10.20
N GLN A 73 9.92 -7.80 10.57
CA GLN A 73 8.57 -7.46 11.04
C GLN A 73 8.02 -6.27 10.26
N THR A 74 6.69 -6.19 10.19
CA THR A 74 5.99 -5.05 9.56
C THR A 74 6.52 -4.67 8.18
N ALA A 75 6.87 -5.66 7.35
CA ALA A 75 7.27 -5.40 5.97
C ALA A 75 6.15 -4.69 5.19
N PRO A 76 6.50 -3.81 4.23
CA PRO A 76 5.53 -3.18 3.34
C PRO A 76 4.67 -4.20 2.59
N LEU A 77 3.44 -3.82 2.28
CA LEU A 77 2.49 -4.63 1.53
C LEU A 77 2.46 -4.14 0.08
N ALA A 78 3.25 -4.77 -0.79
CA ALA A 78 3.28 -4.43 -2.20
C ALA A 78 2.14 -5.14 -2.95
N ILE A 79 0.95 -4.54 -2.95
CA ILE A 79 -0.25 -5.13 -3.57
C ILE A 79 -0.17 -5.02 -5.09
N ALA A 80 0.15 -3.81 -5.56
CA ALA A 80 0.39 -3.44 -6.95
C ALA A 80 1.50 -2.36 -7.00
N SER A 81 2.01 -2.06 -8.19
CA SER A 81 3.02 -0.99 -8.38
C SER A 81 2.52 0.36 -7.88
N GLU A 82 1.21 0.61 -8.05
CA GLU A 82 0.56 1.84 -7.59
C GLU A 82 0.07 1.79 -6.14
N LEU A 83 0.17 0.63 -5.49
CA LEU A 83 -0.35 0.40 -4.13
C LEU A 83 0.66 -0.40 -3.29
N VAL A 84 1.78 0.24 -2.97
CA VAL A 84 2.77 -0.30 -2.04
C VAL A 84 2.61 0.36 -0.68
N LEU A 85 1.99 -0.36 0.25
CA LEU A 85 1.56 0.19 1.53
C LEU A 85 2.61 -0.04 2.62
N VAL A 86 3.19 1.06 3.11
CA VAL A 86 4.21 1.11 4.15
C VAL A 86 3.53 1.25 5.51
N PRO A 87 3.66 0.27 6.40
CA PRO A 87 3.07 0.37 7.74
C PRO A 87 3.84 1.38 8.59
N PHE A 88 3.12 2.08 9.46
CA PHE A 88 3.69 2.93 10.50
C PHE A 88 2.76 2.94 11.72
N ARG A 89 3.29 3.33 12.87
CA ARG A 89 2.46 3.43 14.08
C ARG A 89 1.72 4.77 14.09
N ALA A 90 0.42 4.73 13.84
CA ALA A 90 -0.43 5.91 13.69
C ALA A 90 -0.97 6.44 15.03
N ARG A 91 -1.20 5.54 16.01
CA ARG A 91 -1.72 5.93 17.33
C ARG A 91 -1.12 5.08 18.46
N ARG A 92 -1.29 5.55 19.70
CA ARG A 92 -1.00 4.74 20.90
C ARG A 92 -2.23 3.88 21.20
N PRO A 93 -2.07 2.55 21.33
CA PRO A 93 -3.20 1.68 21.61
C PRO A 93 -3.78 1.96 23.00
N ARG A 94 -5.11 2.02 23.12
CA ARG A 94 -5.80 2.23 24.41
C ARG A 94 -5.93 0.95 25.22
N ILE A 95 -6.08 -0.19 24.54
CA ILE A 95 -6.26 -1.51 25.14
C ILE A 95 -5.43 -2.55 24.39
N ARG A 96 -5.19 -3.72 25.02
CA ARG A 96 -4.48 -4.82 24.37
C ARG A 96 -5.25 -5.32 23.13
N GLY A 97 -4.56 -5.46 22.01
CA GLY A 97 -5.16 -5.92 20.74
C GLY A 97 -5.74 -4.80 19.86
N ASP A 98 -5.65 -3.55 20.32
CA ASP A 98 -6.10 -2.38 19.58
C ASP A 98 -5.26 -2.08 18.33
N ALA A 99 -5.93 -1.72 17.23
CA ALA A 99 -5.28 -1.43 15.96
C ALA A 99 -4.54 -0.08 16.03
N ALA A 100 -3.24 -0.12 16.30
CA ALA A 100 -2.39 1.07 16.39
C ALA A 100 -1.67 1.44 15.08
N MET A 101 -1.66 0.51 14.12
CA MET A 101 -0.93 0.65 12.87
C MET A 101 -1.78 1.33 11.81
N GLY A 102 -1.21 2.32 11.14
CA GLY A 102 -1.69 2.82 9.85
C GLY A 102 -0.79 2.33 8.72
N VAL A 103 -1.16 2.67 7.49
CA VAL A 103 -0.33 2.48 6.31
C VAL A 103 -0.32 3.76 5.48
N VAL A 104 0.78 4.00 4.79
CA VAL A 104 0.92 5.05 3.79
C VAL A 104 1.36 4.43 2.46
N ASN A 105 0.85 4.91 1.35
CA ASN A 105 1.26 4.47 0.03
C ASN A 105 2.61 5.10 -0.34
N ALA A 106 3.60 4.27 -0.65
CA ALA A 106 4.97 4.70 -0.93
C ALA A 106 5.06 5.68 -2.11
N MET A 107 4.15 5.60 -3.08
CA MET A 107 4.12 6.54 -4.21
C MET A 107 3.80 7.98 -3.77
N HIS A 108 2.99 8.12 -2.73
CA HIS A 108 2.46 9.41 -2.29
C HIS A 108 3.17 9.94 -1.04
N ALA A 109 4.14 9.22 -0.49
CA ALA A 109 4.68 9.48 0.84
C ALA A 109 6.13 9.94 0.80
N GLN A 110 6.40 11.09 1.42
CA GLN A 110 7.75 11.58 1.66
C GLN A 110 7.98 11.82 3.15
N LEU A 111 9.16 11.42 3.65
CA LEU A 111 9.60 11.75 5.01
C LEU A 111 10.10 13.20 5.03
N VAL A 112 9.46 14.06 5.82
CA VAL A 112 9.79 15.51 5.86
C VAL A 112 10.59 15.90 7.09
N ARG A 113 10.37 15.21 8.22
CA ARG A 113 11.08 15.51 9.46
C ARG A 113 11.73 14.28 10.05
N ALA A 114 13.03 14.38 10.29
CA ALA A 114 13.85 13.31 10.85
C ALA A 114 13.91 13.29 12.39
N GLU A 115 13.33 14.30 13.04
CA GLU A 115 13.23 14.41 14.51
C GLU A 115 11.99 13.66 15.03
N GLU A 116 12.01 13.21 16.29
CA GLU A 116 10.91 12.47 16.88
C GLU A 116 9.77 13.41 17.37
N PRO A 117 8.49 13.14 17.03
CA PRO A 117 7.99 12.08 16.15
C PRO A 117 8.20 12.42 14.67
N ALA A 118 8.50 11.39 13.87
CA ALA A 118 8.67 11.54 12.42
C ALA A 118 7.38 12.03 11.74
N GLU A 119 7.51 12.85 10.71
CA GLU A 119 6.38 13.34 9.90
C GLU A 119 6.48 12.86 8.45
N ILE A 120 5.37 12.32 7.96
CA ILE A 120 5.16 11.96 6.56
C ILE A 120 4.32 13.05 5.92
N GLU A 121 4.76 13.60 4.80
CA GLU A 121 3.94 14.44 3.93
C GLU A 121 3.43 13.60 2.78
N LEU A 122 2.14 13.75 2.51
CA LEU A 122 1.47 13.11 1.39
C LEU A 122 1.49 14.02 0.16
N SER A 123 1.28 13.48 -1.04
CA SER A 123 1.24 14.28 -2.27
C SER A 123 0.15 15.35 -2.28
N CYS A 124 -0.97 15.14 -1.58
CA CYS A 124 -1.99 16.18 -1.41
C CYS A 124 -1.57 17.32 -0.46
N GLY A 125 -0.36 17.28 0.10
CA GLY A 125 0.17 18.27 1.06
C GLY A 125 -0.21 18.01 2.52
N ARG A 126 -1.00 16.97 2.80
CA ARG A 126 -1.37 16.59 4.17
C ARG A 126 -0.18 15.99 4.90
N ARG A 127 -0.02 16.32 6.19
CA ARG A 127 1.03 15.74 7.05
C ARG A 127 0.45 14.76 8.07
N ILE A 128 1.11 13.61 8.20
CA ILE A 128 0.80 12.58 9.17
C ILE A 128 1.96 12.42 10.14
N ARG A 129 1.65 12.43 11.44
CA ARG A 129 2.60 12.07 12.48
C ARG A 129 2.71 10.56 12.61
N ALA A 130 3.93 10.05 12.52
CA ALA A 130 4.25 8.66 12.81
C ALA A 130 4.88 8.55 14.20
N LEU A 131 4.41 7.62 15.02
CA LEU A 131 4.98 7.32 16.34
C LEU A 131 6.24 6.43 16.26
N TRP A 132 6.77 6.22 15.06
CA TRP A 132 8.06 5.59 14.83
C TRP A 132 9.13 6.66 14.62
N GLY A 133 10.37 6.33 14.98
CA GLY A 133 11.52 7.17 14.66
C GLY A 133 11.76 7.25 13.15
N ALA A 134 12.36 8.36 12.71
CA ALA A 134 12.58 8.65 11.30
C ALA A 134 13.44 7.60 10.59
N ALA A 135 14.46 7.07 11.25
CA ALA A 135 15.34 6.03 10.68
C ALA A 135 14.55 4.75 10.33
N THR A 136 13.64 4.33 11.22
CA THR A 136 12.76 3.17 10.99
C THR A 136 11.84 3.41 9.81
N LEU A 137 11.20 4.58 9.77
CA LEU A 137 10.27 4.91 8.70
C LEU A 137 10.99 5.03 7.34
N ALA A 138 12.16 5.67 7.31
CA ALA A 138 13.01 5.75 6.11
C ALA A 138 13.44 4.37 5.61
N ALA A 139 13.79 3.44 6.51
CA ALA A 139 14.11 2.07 6.12
C ALA A 139 12.90 1.34 5.49
N HIS A 140 11.70 1.57 6.03
CA HIS A 140 10.47 0.98 5.49
C HIS A 140 10.07 1.59 4.13
N LEU A 141 10.23 2.91 3.95
CA LEU A 141 10.02 3.58 2.66
C LEU A 141 11.01 3.09 1.60
N ARG A 142 12.30 2.96 1.94
CA ARG A 142 13.30 2.39 1.02
C ARG A 142 12.99 0.94 0.65
N ALA A 143 12.58 0.12 1.62
CA ALA A 143 12.17 -1.24 1.36
C ALA A 143 10.95 -1.29 0.44
N ALA A 144 9.98 -0.39 0.63
CA ALA A 144 8.81 -0.29 -0.23
C ALA A 144 9.18 0.09 -1.68
N GLU A 145 10.13 1.01 -1.86
CA GLU A 145 10.60 1.41 -3.18
C GLU A 145 11.27 0.26 -3.93
N ILE A 146 12.08 -0.56 -3.25
CA ILE A 146 12.65 -1.79 -3.84
C ILE A 146 11.54 -2.72 -4.31
N LEU A 147 10.52 -2.96 -3.48
CA LEU A 147 9.40 -3.83 -3.83
C LEU A 147 8.58 -3.28 -5.00
N ARG A 148 8.43 -1.94 -5.08
CA ARG A 148 7.73 -1.25 -6.16
C ARG A 148 8.45 -1.44 -7.48
N GLN A 149 9.77 -1.22 -7.52
CA GLN A 149 10.61 -1.45 -8.70
C GLN A 149 10.55 -2.92 -9.17
N ASP A 150 10.53 -3.86 -8.22
CA ASP A 150 10.36 -5.30 -8.49
C ASP A 150 9.01 -5.62 -9.17
N LEU A 151 7.94 -4.90 -8.81
CA LEU A 151 6.62 -5.03 -9.42
C LEU A 151 6.57 -4.39 -10.80
N ASP A 152 7.16 -3.20 -10.96
CA ASP A 152 7.25 -2.49 -12.25
C ASP A 152 7.99 -3.34 -13.28
N ALA A 153 9.17 -3.86 -12.93
CA ALA A 153 9.96 -4.71 -13.81
C ALA A 153 9.21 -5.98 -14.25
N LYS A 154 8.41 -6.59 -13.35
CA LYS A 154 7.57 -7.74 -13.70
C LYS A 154 6.43 -7.37 -14.65
N THR A 155 5.83 -6.20 -14.44
CA THR A 155 4.75 -5.67 -15.28
C THR A 155 5.28 -5.37 -16.68
N GLU A 156 6.40 -4.65 -16.79
CA GLU A 156 7.07 -4.37 -18.06
C GLU A 156 7.44 -5.66 -18.80
N ALA A 157 8.07 -6.62 -18.11
CA ALA A 157 8.42 -7.91 -18.71
C ALA A 157 7.18 -8.70 -19.18
N ALA A 158 6.04 -8.59 -18.50
CA ALA A 158 4.79 -9.21 -18.92
C ALA A 158 4.21 -8.53 -20.17
N VAL A 159 4.23 -7.19 -20.22
CA VAL A 159 3.79 -6.41 -21.39
C VAL A 159 4.64 -6.73 -22.61
N LEU A 160 5.97 -6.67 -22.48
CA LEU A 160 6.90 -6.99 -23.57
C LEU A 160 6.67 -8.41 -24.10
N ARG A 161 6.56 -9.40 -23.21
CA ARG A 161 6.25 -10.79 -23.62
C ARG A 161 4.96 -10.85 -24.44
N ARG A 162 3.88 -10.22 -23.99
CA ARG A 162 2.59 -10.22 -24.72
C ARG A 162 2.71 -9.55 -26.10
N LEU A 163 3.40 -8.42 -26.21
CA LEU A 163 3.62 -7.73 -27.47
C LEU A 163 4.44 -8.57 -28.47
N PHE A 164 5.52 -9.21 -28.00
CA PHE A 164 6.33 -10.08 -28.84
C PHE A 164 5.56 -11.33 -29.28
N TRP A 165 4.79 -11.96 -28.39
CA TRP A 165 3.92 -13.09 -28.73
C TRP A 165 2.85 -12.72 -29.77
N GLN A 166 2.21 -11.55 -29.65
CA GLN A 166 1.25 -11.07 -30.65
C GLN A 166 1.91 -10.86 -32.02
N LYS A 167 3.11 -10.27 -32.07
CA LYS A 167 3.86 -10.12 -33.33
C LYS A 167 4.21 -11.46 -33.97
N ALA A 168 4.63 -12.45 -33.17
CA ALA A 168 4.94 -13.79 -33.67
C ALA A 168 3.69 -14.48 -34.23
N TRP A 169 2.56 -14.39 -33.53
CA TRP A 169 1.28 -14.95 -33.99
C TRP A 169 0.80 -14.29 -35.29
N ASN A 170 0.85 -12.97 -35.38
CA ASN A 170 0.42 -12.23 -36.58
C ASN A 170 1.28 -12.56 -37.80
N ARG A 171 2.60 -12.74 -37.63
CA ARG A 171 3.49 -13.21 -38.71
C ARG A 171 3.16 -14.62 -39.17
N ALA A 172 2.86 -15.53 -38.25
CA ALA A 172 2.48 -16.92 -38.59
C ALA A 172 1.11 -17.01 -39.28
N ALA A 173 0.19 -16.09 -39.00
CA ALA A 173 -1.12 -16.00 -39.65
C ALA A 173 -1.04 -15.40 -41.08
N LEU A 174 -0.15 -14.43 -41.30
CA LEU A 174 0.06 -13.79 -42.61
C LEU A 174 0.86 -14.65 -43.61
N GLY A 175 1.65 -15.61 -43.13
CA GLY A 175 2.41 -16.56 -43.97
C GLY A 175 1.64 -17.81 -44.41
N ARG A 176 0.34 -17.92 -44.09
CA ARG A 176 -0.55 -18.99 -44.57
C ARG A 176 -1.54 -18.46 -45.61
N LYS A 177 -1.03 -17.91 -46.70
CA LYS A 177 -1.79 -17.63 -47.93
C LYS A 177 -0.99 -18.10 -49.13
#